data_AF-A0A0F9CA04-F1
#
_entry.id   AF-A0A0F9CA04-F1
#
_cell.length_a   1.000
_cell.length_b   1.000
_cell.length_c   1.000
_cell.angle_alpha   90.00
_cell.angle_beta   90.00
_cell.angle_gamma   90.00
#
_symmetry.space_group_name_H-M   'P 1'
#
loop_
_entity.id
_entity.type
_entity.pdbx_description
1 polymer ?
#
loop_
_entity_poly.entity_id
_entity_poly.type
_entity_poly.pdbx_seq_one_letter_code
_entity_poly.pdbx_strand_id
1 'polypeptide(L)' 'ASRFIVAELNLGQMAREVERFTRLPVAWVTHAGGAILPPEPIVRAIIEAEE' A
#
# COMPACT_ATOMS: atom_id res chain seq x y z
N ALA A 1 -0.59 13.21 -8.99
CA ALA A 1 -2.02 12.93 -8.76
C ALA A 1 -2.17 12.28 -7.38
N SER A 2 -3.24 12.56 -6.64
CA SER A 2 -3.44 11.98 -5.31
C SER A 2 -3.60 10.45 -5.40
N ARG A 3 -2.91 9.71 -4.53
CA ARG A 3 -2.92 8.24 -4.47
C ARG A 3 -2.96 7.76 -3.01
N PHE A 4 -3.48 6.57 -2.76
CA PHE A 4 -3.38 5.92 -1.45
C PHE A 4 -2.17 4.99 -1.39
N ILE A 5 -1.56 4.87 -0.22
CA ILE A 5 -0.54 3.86 0.07
C ILE A 5 -1.17 2.85 1.02
N VAL A 6 -1.21 1.57 0.61
CA VAL A 6 -1.82 0.51 1.40
C VAL A 6 -0.75 -0.51 1.77
N ALA A 7 -0.34 -0.47 3.02
CA ALA A 7 0.52 -1.46 3.65
C ALA A 7 -0.32 -2.61 4.20
N GLU A 8 -0.14 -3.83 3.70
CA GLU A 8 -0.88 -5.00 4.18
C GLU A 8 -0.10 -6.31 4.07
N LEU A 9 -0.45 -7.26 4.95
CA LEU A 9 0.03 -8.65 4.91
C LEU A 9 -0.92 -9.59 4.16
N ASN A 10 -2.06 -9.04 3.73
CA ASN A 10 -3.04 -9.74 2.93
C ASN A 10 -2.69 -9.50 1.46
N LEU A 11 -2.80 -10.53 0.61
CA LEU A 11 -2.37 -10.48 -0.80
C LEU A 11 -3.34 -9.66 -1.69
N GLY A 12 -3.60 -8.40 -1.33
CA GLY A 12 -4.38 -7.46 -2.13
C GLY A 12 -5.81 -7.27 -1.65
N GLN A 13 -6.21 -7.85 -0.52
CA GLN A 13 -7.61 -7.79 -0.06
C GLN A 13 -8.01 -6.36 0.27
N MET A 14 -7.18 -5.62 1.02
CA MET A 14 -7.49 -4.26 1.40
C MET A 14 -7.16 -3.27 0.28
N ALA A 15 -6.06 -3.49 -0.44
CA ALA A 15 -5.69 -2.65 -1.58
C ALA A 15 -6.83 -2.57 -2.62
N ARG A 16 -7.47 -3.71 -2.91
CA ARG A 16 -8.61 -3.78 -3.85
C ARG A 16 -9.83 -3.03 -3.36
N GLU A 17 -10.19 -3.14 -2.09
CA GLU A 17 -11.36 -2.41 -1.56
C GLU A 17 -11.09 -0.90 -1.51
N VAL A 18 -9.88 -0.48 -1.12
CA VAL A 18 -9.51 0.95 -1.13
C VAL A 18 -9.61 1.52 -2.55
N GLU A 19 -9.04 0.84 -3.56
CA GLU A 19 -9.13 1.28 -4.94
C GLU A 19 -10.58 1.34 -5.44
N ARG A 20 -11.38 0.32 -5.12
CA ARG A 20 -12.80 0.24 -5.50
C ARG A 20 -13.64 1.38 -4.92
N PHE A 21 -13.48 1.71 -3.65
CA PHE A 21 -14.31 2.70 -2.97
C PHE A 21 -13.86 4.14 -3.20
N THR A 22 -12.56 4.36 -3.37
CA THR A 22 -12.00 5.71 -3.54
C THR A 22 -11.89 6.12 -5.00
N ARG A 23 -11.81 5.14 -5.92
CA ARG A 23 -11.49 5.34 -7.34
C ARG A 23 -10.16 6.09 -7.57
N LEU A 24 -9.28 6.12 -6.57
CA LEU A 24 -7.94 6.67 -6.67
C LEU A 24 -6.92 5.55 -6.81
N PRO A 25 -5.78 5.79 -7.49
CA PRO A 25 -4.72 4.81 -7.59
C PRO A 25 -4.22 4.37 -6.20
N VAL A 26 -3.90 3.08 -6.08
CA VAL A 26 -3.33 2.49 -4.86
C VAL A 26 -1.89 2.04 -5.12
N ALA A 27 -0.96 2.57 -4.34
CA ALA A 27 0.40 2.04 -4.20
C ALA A 27 0.37 0.93 -3.13
N TRP A 28 0.62 -0.30 -3.56
CA TRP A 28 0.50 -1.48 -2.71
C TRP A 28 1.87 -1.86 -2.12
N VAL A 29 1.97 -1.81 -0.78
CA VAL A 29 3.14 -2.27 -0.03
C VAL A 29 2.76 -3.57 0.66
N THR A 30 3.32 -4.68 0.17
CA THR A 30 2.88 -6.02 0.61
C THR A 30 4.03 -6.92 1.01
N HIS A 31 3.72 -7.84 1.91
CA HIS A 31 4.57 -8.96 2.27
C HIS A 31 3.72 -10.24 2.31
N ALA A 32 4.30 -11.36 1.88
CA ALA A 32 3.61 -12.64 1.78
C ALA A 32 3.49 -13.35 3.15
N GLY A 33 2.92 -12.65 4.14
CA GLY A 33 2.67 -13.17 5.48
C GLY A 33 3.92 -13.70 6.21
N GLY A 34 3.74 -14.38 7.34
CA GLY A 34 4.84 -15.02 8.08
C GLY A 34 5.75 -14.09 8.88
N ALA A 35 5.69 -12.78 8.62
CA ALA A 35 6.36 -11.74 9.39
C ALA A 35 5.57 -10.43 9.38
N ILE A 36 5.91 -9.54 10.31
CA ILE A 36 5.43 -8.15 10.30
C ILE A 36 6.13 -7.40 9.17
N LEU A 37 5.39 -6.59 8.43
CA LEU A 37 5.94 -5.73 7.38
C LEU A 37 6.90 -4.71 8.04
N PRO A 38 8.18 -4.67 7.64
CA PRO A 38 9.11 -3.69 8.18
C PRO A 38 8.70 -2.26 7.79
N PRO A 39 9.10 -1.23 8.56
CA PRO A 39 8.71 0.15 8.29
C PRO A 39 9.36 0.75 7.03
N GLU A 40 10.56 0.30 6.64
CA GLU A 40 11.35 0.93 5.58
C GLU A 40 10.66 0.90 4.20
N PRO A 41 10.01 -0.20 3.77
CA PRO A 41 9.20 -0.20 2.54
C PRO A 41 8.03 0.78 2.57
N ILE A 42 7.41 0.99 3.74
CA ILE A 42 6.28 1.92 3.89
C ILE A 42 6.77 3.36 3.75
N VAL A 43 7.87 3.70 4.45
CA VAL A 43 8.50 5.02 4.38
C VAL A 43 8.95 5.34 2.95
N ARG A 44 9.57 4.37 2.26
CA ARG A 44 9.96 4.52 0.86
C ARG A 44 8.77 4.84 -0.03
N ALA A 45 7.67 4.09 0.09
CA ALA A 45 6.48 4.33 -0.71
C ALA A 45 5.85 5.71 -0.46
N ILE A 46 5.95 6.24 0.76
CA ILE A 46 5.50 7.61 1.09
C ILE A 46 6.38 8.65 0.38
N ILE A 47 7.71 8.49 0.41
CA ILE A 47 8.64 9.41 -0.24
C ILE A 47 8.45 9.40 -1.76
N GLU A 48 8.39 8.21 -2.37
CA GLU A 48 8.10 8.02 -3.80
C GLU A 48 6.69 8.51 -4.21
N ALA A 49 5.81 8.79 -3.24
CA ALA A 49 4.50 9.36 -3.50
C ALA A 49 4.46 10.88 -3.62
N GLU A 50 5.42 11.54 -2.98
CA GLU A 50 5.59 12.99 -2.97
C GLU A 50 6.46 13.50 -4.13
N GLU A 51 7.27 12.63 -4.73
CA GLU A 51 7.97 12.85 -6.01
C GLU A 51 7.02 12.71 -7.22
#